data_AF-A0A830BTS6-F1
#
_entry.id   AF-A0A830BTS6-F1
#
_cell.length_a   1.000
_cell.length_b   1.000
_cell.length_c   1.000
_cell.angle_alpha   90.00
_cell.angle_beta   90.00
_cell.angle_gamma   90.00
#
_symmetry.space_group_name_H-M   'P 1'
#
loop_
_entity.id
_entity.type
_entity.pdbx_description
1 polymer ?
#
loop_
_entity_poly.entity_id
_entity_poly.type
_entity_poly.pdbx_seq_one_letter_code
_entity_poly.pdbx_strand_id
1 'polypeptide(L)' 'MSYDSSVCSTPKAERFRIPEISTCPPAPKKTRIVRNNCSLKRTEAPAVPFFASPDIELFFYFALRGIQV' A
#
# COMPACT_ATOMS: atom_id res chain seq x y z
N MET A 1 14.36 32.98 32.38
CA MET A 1 14.69 31.79 31.57
C MET A 1 14.29 32.07 30.13
N SER A 2 15.24 32.44 29.29
CA SER A 2 15.00 32.67 27.85
C SER A 2 15.11 31.32 27.14
N TYR A 3 13.96 30.79 26.70
CA TYR A 3 13.91 29.66 25.78
C TYR A 3 14.42 30.16 24.43
N ASP A 4 15.64 29.78 24.08
CA ASP A 4 16.15 29.98 22.74
C ASP A 4 15.44 28.98 21.85
N SER A 5 14.61 29.48 20.94
CA SER A 5 13.88 28.69 19.95
C SER A 5 14.81 28.19 18.86
N SER A 6 15.95 27.60 19.23
CA SER A 6 16.81 26.83 18.33
C SER A 6 16.13 25.49 18.05
N VAL A 7 14.94 25.61 17.45
CA VAL A 7 14.18 24.57 16.80
C VAL A 7 15.14 23.91 15.82
N CYS A 8 15.49 22.66 16.10
CA CYS A 8 16.44 21.87 15.34
C CYS A 8 16.25 22.10 13.83
N SER A 9 17.28 22.63 13.17
CA SER A 9 17.24 22.95 11.74
C SER A 9 18.36 22.21 11.03
N THR A 10 18.11 21.81 9.78
CA THR A 10 19.11 21.13 8.97
C THR A 10 20.30 22.07 8.68
N PRO A 11 21.54 21.54 8.63
CA PRO A 11 22.70 22.35 8.26
C PRO A 11 22.51 23.01 6.89
N LYS A 12 22.67 24.34 6.82
CA LYS A 12 22.42 25.13 5.59
C LYS A 12 23.62 25.23 4.64
N ALA A 13 24.78 24.72 5.06
CA ALA A 13 26.02 24.78 4.28
C ALA A 13 25.89 23.93 3.00
N GLU A 14 26.47 24.40 1.90
CA GLU A 14 26.31 23.82 0.56
C GLU A 14 26.63 22.32 0.51
N ARG A 15 27.71 21.88 1.17
CA ARG A 15 28.12 20.47 1.27
C ARG A 15 27.09 19.54 1.94
N PHE A 16 26.16 20.10 2.71
CA PHE A 16 25.10 19.37 3.41
C PHE A 16 23.72 19.57 2.77
N ARG A 17 23.61 20.43 1.74
CA ARG A 17 22.36 20.60 1.00
C ARG A 17 22.13 19.37 0.14
N ILE A 18 20.89 18.88 0.16
CA ILE A 18 20.44 17.87 -0.78
C ILE A 18 20.52 18.51 -2.18
N PRO A 19 21.15 17.86 -3.19
CA PRO A 19 21.20 18.38 -4.54
C PRO A 19 19.79 18.61 -5.10
N GLU A 20 19.62 19.69 -5.88
CA GLU A 20 18.36 19.94 -6.55
C GLU A 20 18.11 18.88 -7.62
N ILE A 21 16.95 18.21 -7.53
CA ILE A 21 16.50 17.28 -8.55
C ILE A 21 15.95 18.14 -9.71
N SER A 22 16.82 18.51 -10.64
CA SER A 22 16.47 19.36 -11.79
C SER A 22 15.60 18.65 -12.84
N THR A 23 15.54 17.32 -12.77
CA THR A 23 14.79 16.50 -13.74
C THR A 23 13.92 15.50 -13.00
N CYS A 24 12.61 15.53 -13.25
CA CYS A 24 11.71 14.51 -12.75
C CYS A 24 12.16 13.14 -13.30
N PRO A 25 12.40 12.13 -12.44
CA PRO A 25 12.70 10.80 -12.95
C PRO A 25 11.55 10.34 -13.86
N PRO A 26 11.85 9.63 -14.95
CA PRO A 26 10.81 9.16 -15.86
C PRO A 26 9.76 8.36 -15.10
N ALA A 27 8.49 8.54 -15.47
CA ALA A 27 7.37 7.86 -14.83
C ALA A 27 7.68 6.36 -14.70
N PRO A 28 7.46 5.74 -13.52
CA PRO A 28 7.72 4.33 -13.31
C PRO A 28 7.05 3.53 -14.43
N LYS A 29 7.86 2.82 -15.24
CA LYS A 29 7.36 1.95 -16.29
C LYS A 29 6.80 0.69 -15.63
N LYS A 30 5.56 0.77 -15.14
CA LYS A 30 4.85 -0.42 -14.67
C LYS A 30 4.77 -1.39 -15.85
N THR A 31 5.39 -2.55 -15.72
CA THR A 31 5.31 -3.58 -16.74
C THR A 31 3.83 -3.86 -16.97
N ARG A 32 3.38 -3.68 -18.23
CA ARG A 32 2.05 -4.11 -18.59
C ARG A 32 2.06 -5.61 -18.43
N ILE A 33 1.38 -6.13 -17.42
CA ILE A 33 1.07 -7.55 -17.33
C ILE A 33 0.20 -7.81 -18.55
N VAL A 34 0.83 -8.28 -19.63
CA VAL A 34 0.09 -8.78 -20.79
C VAL A 34 -0.53 -10.07 -20.29
N ARG A 35 -1.77 -9.97 -19.80
CA ARG A 35 -2.59 -11.12 -19.43
C ARG A 35 -2.93 -11.85 -20.73
N ASN A 36 -1.98 -12.60 -21.27
CA ASN A 36 -2.23 -13.34 -22.49
C ASN A 36 -3.20 -14.49 -22.29
N ASN A 37 -3.51 -14.89 -21.04
CA ASN A 37 -4.59 -15.81 -20.70
C ASN A 37 -4.90 -15.74 -19.20
N CYS A 38 -5.17 -14.56 -18.64
CA CYS A 38 -5.94 -14.56 -17.39
C CYS A 38 -7.37 -14.85 -17.78
N SER A 39 -7.65 -16.13 -18.02
CA SER A 39 -8.99 -16.59 -17.79
C SER A 39 -9.37 -16.07 -16.42
N LEU A 40 -10.48 -15.37 -16.35
CA LEU A 40 -11.35 -15.32 -15.18
C LEU A 40 -11.84 -16.74 -14.82
N LYS A 41 -10.95 -17.75 -14.83
CA LYS A 41 -11.04 -18.89 -13.95
C LYS A 41 -10.68 -18.24 -12.59
N ARG A 42 -11.60 -17.90 -11.68
CA ARG A 42 -12.67 -18.75 -11.15
C ARG A 42 -12.33 -20.23 -11.30
N THR A 43 -11.05 -20.59 -11.16
CA THR A 43 -10.68 -21.94 -10.79
C THR A 43 -11.14 -22.01 -9.35
N GLU A 44 -12.29 -22.61 -9.12
CA GLU A 44 -12.53 -23.81 -8.28
C GLU A 44 -11.44 -24.24 -7.26
N ALA A 45 -10.49 -23.38 -6.90
CA ALA A 45 -9.73 -23.52 -5.69
C ALA A 45 -10.68 -23.13 -4.55
N PRO A 46 -10.68 -23.86 -3.41
CA PRO A 46 -11.27 -23.31 -2.20
C PRO A 46 -10.71 -21.90 -2.06
N ALA A 47 -11.57 -20.91 -1.87
CA ALA A 47 -11.09 -19.58 -1.53
C ALA A 47 -10.16 -19.79 -0.32
N VAL A 48 -8.85 -19.66 -0.52
CA VAL A 48 -7.88 -19.74 0.57
C VAL A 48 -7.72 -18.30 1.02
N PRO A 49 -8.47 -17.84 2.03
CA PRO A 49 -8.25 -16.52 2.56
C PRO A 49 -6.83 -16.51 3.13
N PHE A 50 -5.97 -15.63 2.60
CA PHE A 50 -4.64 -15.36 3.15
C PHE A 50 -4.70 -14.96 4.64
N PHE A 51 -5.90 -14.57 5.12
CA PHE A 51 -6.25 -14.42 6.52
C PHE A 51 -7.78 -14.58 6.68
N ALA A 52 -8.21 -15.64 7.38
CA ALA A 52 -9.59 -15.79 7.87
C ALA A 52 -9.56 -15.74 9.40
N SER A 53 -9.74 -14.55 9.95
CA SER A 53 -10.05 -14.45 11.38
C SER A 53 -11.47 -14.98 11.60
N PRO A 54 -11.72 -15.80 12.65
CA PRO A 54 -13.06 -16.26 12.98
C PRO A 54 -14.06 -15.10 13.20
N ASP A 55 -13.57 -13.93 13.64
CA ASP A 55 -14.39 -12.74 13.82
C ASP A 55 -14.98 -12.20 12.50
N ILE A 56 -14.24 -12.36 11.40
CA ILE A 56 -14.66 -11.88 10.07
C ILE A 56 -15.76 -12.80 9.51
N GLU A 57 -15.65 -14.11 9.70
CA GLU A 57 -16.69 -15.06 9.31
C GLU A 57 -17.99 -14.82 10.10
N LEU A 58 -17.85 -14.57 11.41
CA LEU A 58 -18.98 -14.26 12.28
C LEU A 58 -19.68 -12.96 11.88
N PHE A 59 -18.92 -11.92 11.51
CA PHE A 59 -19.46 -10.67 10.99
C PHE A 59 -20.33 -10.90 9.74
N PHE A 60 -19.83 -11.64 8.75
CA PHE A 60 -20.59 -11.92 7.54
C PHE A 60 -21.81 -12.79 7.80
N TYR A 61 -21.72 -13.78 8.68
CA TYR A 61 -22.85 -14.62 9.06
C TYR A 61 -24.02 -13.79 9.63
N PHE A 62 -23.72 -12.88 10.55
CA PHE A 62 -24.74 -11.99 11.13
C PHE A 62 -25.23 -10.94 10.14
N ALA A 63 -24.32 -10.33 9.38
CA ALA A 63 -24.66 -9.28 8.43
C ALA A 63 -25.54 -9.80 7.27
N LEU A 64 -25.31 -11.04 6.83
CA LEU A 64 -26.01 -11.64 5.69
C LEU A 64 -27.14 -12.60 6.10
N ARG A 65 -27.47 -12.67 7.40
CA ARG A 65 -28.53 -13.53 7.96
C ARG A 65 -28.48 -14.99 7.48
N GLY A 66 -27.28 -15.56 7.42
CA GLY A 66 -27.10 -16.99 7.15
C GLY A 66 -27.46 -17.46 5.73
N ILE A 67 -27.41 -16.59 4.72
CA ILE A 67 -27.46 -17.05 3.32
C ILE A 67 -26.19 -17.87 3.05
N GLN A 68 -26.34 -19.19 2.87
CA GLN A 68 -25.28 -20.07 2.36
C GLN A 68 -25.09 -19.77 0.86
N VAL A 69 -23.85 -19.49 0.45
CA VAL A 69 -23.42 -19.39 -0.96
C VAL A 69 -22.97 -20.76 -1.45
#